data_AF-A0A2S4Y569-F1
#
_entry.id   AF-A0A2S4Y569-F1
#
_cell.length_a   1.000
_cell.length_b   1.000
_cell.length_c   1.000
_cell.angle_alpha   90.00
_cell.angle_beta   90.00
_cell.angle_gamma   90.00
#
_symmetry.space_group_name_H-M   'P 1'
#
loop_
_entity.id
_entity.type
_entity.pdbx_description
1 polymer ?
#
loop_
_entity_poly.entity_id
_entity_poly.type
_entity_poly.pdbx_seq_one_letter_code
_entity_poly.pdbx_strand_id
1 'polypeptide(L)'
;MATEMPADTRAADDRWERMWSHREQLLKVARRRSMSLEDAEDAVHEAMLRAAERPDLDDERLGAWLTTVTMRLCVDRYRQVNREAEVRTSPTLMAPGPVPVEEAVCDRAEARWLAVRSGELPARQAEALRLRSEDLDVG
;
A
#
# COMPACT_ATOMS: atom_id res chain seq x y z
N MET A 1 1.12 -47.09 -23.73
CA MET A 1 2.02 -47.14 -22.55
C MET A 1 1.43 -46.21 -21.51
N ALA A 2 0.77 -46.76 -20.50
CA ALA A 2 0.26 -45.97 -19.38
C ALA A 2 1.45 -45.54 -18.52
N THR A 3 1.74 -44.24 -18.48
CA THR A 3 2.71 -43.66 -17.58
C THR A 3 2.17 -43.84 -16.16
N GLU A 4 2.74 -44.79 -15.43
CA GLU A 4 2.45 -44.98 -14.02
C GLU A 4 2.98 -43.77 -13.26
N MET A 5 2.11 -42.80 -12.99
CA MET A 5 2.49 -41.64 -12.20
C MET A 5 2.90 -42.09 -10.79
N PRO A 6 3.92 -41.45 -10.18
CA PRO A 6 4.29 -41.74 -8.80
C PRO A 6 3.06 -41.60 -7.89
N ALA A 7 2.93 -42.45 -6.88
CA ALA A 7 1.81 -42.39 -5.94
C ALA A 7 1.66 -41.01 -5.26
N ASP A 8 2.79 -40.33 -5.03
CA ASP A 8 2.85 -38.97 -4.49
C ASP A 8 2.20 -37.94 -5.42
N THR A 9 2.39 -38.07 -6.73
CA THR A 9 1.78 -37.16 -7.71
C THR A 9 0.27 -37.36 -7.82
N ARG A 10 -0.22 -38.59 -7.72
CA ARG A 10 -1.67 -38.86 -7.67
C ARG A 10 -2.32 -38.27 -6.42
N ALA A 11 -1.68 -38.40 -5.26
CA ALA A 11 -2.20 -37.82 -4.02
C ALA A 11 -2.25 -36.28 -4.08
N ALA A 12 -1.24 -35.66 -4.70
CA ALA A 12 -1.23 -34.22 -4.96
C ALA A 12 -2.33 -33.79 -5.94
N ASP A 13 -2.56 -34.55 -7.02
CA ASP A 13 -3.64 -34.30 -7.99
C ASP A 13 -5.02 -34.42 -7.34
N ASP A 14 -5.28 -35.49 -6.58
CA ASP A 14 -6.54 -35.70 -5.86
C ASP A 14 -6.83 -34.54 -4.88
N ARG A 15 -5.78 -34.07 -4.20
CA ARG A 15 -5.89 -32.95 -3.28
C ARG A 15 -6.15 -31.63 -4.01
N TRP A 16 -5.53 -31.43 -5.16
CA TRP A 16 -5.78 -30.28 -6.03
C TRP A 16 -7.22 -30.26 -6.54
N GLU A 17 -7.75 -31.39 -6.99
CA GLU A 17 -9.15 -31.52 -7.42
C GLU A 17 -10.12 -31.16 -6.28
N ARG A 18 -9.85 -31.61 -5.05
CA ARG A 18 -10.65 -31.24 -3.87
C ARG A 18 -10.63 -29.74 -3.62
N MET A 19 -9.45 -29.10 -3.63
CA MET A 19 -9.36 -27.64 -3.49
C MET A 19 -10.10 -26.92 -4.62
N TRP A 20 -9.95 -27.39 -5.86
CA TRP A 20 -10.59 -26.82 -7.04
C TRP A 20 -12.12 -26.90 -6.96
N SER A 21 -12.67 -27.97 -6.37
CA SER A 21 -14.11 -28.10 -6.13
C SER A 21 -14.70 -26.99 -5.27
N HIS A 22 -13.90 -26.37 -4.38
CA HIS A 22 -14.32 -25.24 -3.54
C HIS A 22 -14.20 -23.88 -4.23
N ARG A 23 -13.48 -23.80 -5.37
CA ARG A 23 -13.07 -22.53 -6.00
C ARG A 23 -14.26 -21.61 -6.30
N GLU A 24 -15.34 -22.13 -6.87
CA GLU A 24 -16.50 -21.33 -7.25
C GLU A 24 -17.19 -20.70 -6.02
N GLN A 25 -17.36 -21.49 -4.95
CA GLN A 25 -17.96 -20.99 -3.71
C GLN A 25 -17.07 -19.94 -3.04
N LEU A 26 -15.75 -20.16 -3.03
CA LEU A 26 -14.79 -19.20 -2.49
C LEU A 26 -14.82 -17.89 -3.29
N LEU A 27 -14.83 -17.95 -4.62
CA LEU A 27 -14.95 -16.77 -5.48
C LEU A 27 -16.24 -15.99 -5.24
N LYS A 28 -17.38 -16.69 -5.10
CA LYS A 28 -18.68 -16.04 -4.80
C LYS A 28 -18.62 -15.25 -3.50
N VAL A 29 -17.88 -15.74 -2.52
CA VAL A 29 -17.70 -15.11 -1.22
C VAL A 29 -16.68 -13.97 -1.29
N ALA A 30 -15.52 -14.20 -1.90
CA ALA A 30 -14.43 -13.24 -2.05
C ALA A 30 -14.85 -12.01 -2.86
N ARG A 31 -15.65 -12.19 -3.92
CA ARG A 31 -16.18 -11.09 -4.75
C ARG A 31 -17.06 -10.11 -3.97
N ARG A 32 -17.68 -10.53 -2.86
CA ARG A 32 -18.48 -9.65 -1.99
C ARG A 32 -17.63 -8.83 -1.01
N ARG A 33 -16.34 -9.16 -0.88
CA ARG A 33 -15.43 -8.59 0.14
C ARG A 33 -14.24 -7.86 -0.47
N SER A 34 -13.95 -8.08 -1.75
CA SER A 34 -12.80 -7.52 -2.44
C SER A 34 -13.18 -6.25 -3.22
N MET A 35 -12.20 -5.37 -3.45
CA MET A 35 -12.38 -4.13 -4.21
C MET A 35 -12.49 -4.36 -5.72
N SER A 36 -11.86 -5.43 -6.23
CA SER A 36 -11.92 -5.83 -7.63
C SER A 36 -12.16 -7.34 -7.79
N LEU A 37 -12.49 -7.74 -9.02
CA LEU A 37 -12.60 -9.16 -9.39
C LEU A 37 -11.23 -9.86 -9.29
N GLU A 38 -10.17 -9.19 -9.70
CA GLU A 38 -8.79 -9.69 -9.68
C GLU A 38 -8.33 -9.95 -8.24
N ASP A 39 -8.54 -9.00 -7.32
CA ASP A 39 -8.23 -9.20 -5.89
C ASP A 39 -8.97 -10.41 -5.30
N ALA A 40 -10.20 -10.67 -5.77
CA ALA A 40 -10.97 -11.83 -5.32
C ALA A 40 -10.39 -13.14 -5.86
N GLU A 41 -9.94 -13.16 -7.12
CA GLU A 41 -9.30 -14.33 -7.72
C GLU A 41 -7.95 -14.63 -7.07
N ASP A 42 -7.13 -13.60 -6.87
CA ASP A 42 -5.84 -13.69 -6.18
C ASP A 42 -6.00 -14.22 -4.76
N ALA A 43 -6.97 -13.72 -3.99
CA ALA A 43 -7.24 -14.20 -2.64
C ALA A 43 -7.65 -15.69 -2.59
N VAL A 44 -8.33 -16.20 -3.62
CA VAL A 44 -8.70 -17.62 -3.71
C VAL A 44 -7.50 -18.47 -4.13
N HIS A 45 -6.75 -18.04 -5.15
CA HIS A 45 -5.58 -18.77 -5.62
C HIS A 45 -4.48 -18.83 -4.56
N GLU A 46 -4.19 -17.72 -3.89
CA GLU A 46 -3.25 -17.68 -2.76
C GLU A 46 -3.68 -18.60 -1.61
N ALA A 47 -4.98 -18.66 -1.30
CA ALA A 47 -5.49 -19.61 -0.30
C ALA A 47 -5.26 -21.06 -0.73
N MET A 48 -5.49 -21.41 -2.00
CA MET A 48 -5.24 -22.75 -2.53
C MET A 48 -3.76 -23.11 -2.53
N LEU A 49 -2.86 -22.18 -2.89
CA LEU A 49 -1.41 -22.38 -2.82
C LEU A 49 -0.95 -22.65 -1.39
N ARG A 50 -1.42 -21.85 -0.42
CA ARG A 50 -1.11 -22.07 1.00
C ARG A 50 -1.66 -23.39 1.54
N ALA A 51 -2.77 -23.90 1.01
CA ALA A 51 -3.26 -25.24 1.35
C ALA A 51 -2.37 -26.32 0.76
N ALA A 52 -1.95 -26.17 -0.50
CA ALA A 52 -1.04 -27.10 -1.17
C ALA A 52 0.28 -27.26 -0.40
N GLU A 53 0.81 -26.17 0.16
CA GLU A 53 2.03 -26.16 1.00
C GLU A 53 1.85 -26.78 2.40
N ARG A 54 0.63 -27.14 2.80
CA ARG A 54 0.31 -27.73 4.12
C ARG A 54 -0.18 -29.17 3.99
N PRO A 55 0.70 -30.17 3.77
CA PRO A 55 0.30 -31.57 3.59
C PRO A 55 -0.35 -32.18 4.85
N ASP A 56 -0.17 -31.57 6.02
CA ASP A 56 -0.76 -31.94 7.30
C ASP A 56 -2.20 -31.45 7.50
N LEU A 57 -2.70 -30.60 6.60
CA LEU A 57 -4.07 -30.08 6.69
C LEU A 57 -5.08 -31.17 6.33
N ASP A 58 -5.85 -31.54 7.35
CA ASP A 58 -6.98 -32.46 7.31
C ASP A 58 -7.99 -32.12 6.21
N ASP A 59 -8.34 -33.10 5.38
CA ASP A 59 -9.18 -32.92 4.20
C ASP A 59 -10.62 -32.54 4.57
N GLU A 60 -11.13 -33.09 5.68
CA GLU A 60 -12.44 -32.76 6.25
C GLU A 60 -12.54 -31.29 6.67
N ARG A 61 -11.39 -30.66 6.97
CA ARG A 61 -11.30 -29.26 7.40
C ARG A 61 -10.87 -28.31 6.28
N LEU A 62 -10.50 -28.85 5.12
CA LEU A 62 -9.96 -28.09 3.99
C LEU A 62 -10.88 -26.94 3.56
N GLY A 63 -12.17 -27.21 3.34
CA GLY A 63 -13.12 -26.18 2.91
C GLY A 63 -13.30 -25.03 3.92
N ALA A 64 -13.36 -25.36 5.21
CA ALA A 64 -13.45 -24.36 6.27
C ALA A 64 -12.16 -23.52 6.39
N TRP A 65 -11.02 -24.18 6.23
CA TRP A 65 -9.72 -23.53 6.24
C TRP A 65 -9.56 -22.58 5.04
N LEU A 66 -9.87 -23.04 3.83
CA LEU A 66 -9.83 -22.23 2.60
C LEU A 66 -10.70 -20.98 2.75
N THR A 67 -11.94 -21.14 3.21
CA THR A 67 -12.86 -20.01 3.45
C THR A 67 -12.26 -19.00 4.43
N THR A 68 -11.66 -19.48 5.52
CA THR A 68 -11.05 -18.62 6.54
C THR A 68 -9.87 -17.85 5.97
N VAL A 69 -8.99 -18.52 5.23
CA VAL A 69 -7.79 -17.91 4.66
C VAL A 69 -8.16 -16.91 3.57
N THR A 70 -9.06 -17.26 2.66
CA THR A 70 -9.57 -16.34 1.63
C THR A 70 -10.20 -15.09 2.28
N MET A 71 -11.02 -15.24 3.31
CA MET A 71 -11.60 -14.09 4.01
C MET A 71 -10.55 -13.18 4.66
N ARG A 72 -9.52 -13.77 5.26
CA ARG A 72 -8.40 -13.01 5.84
C ARG A 72 -7.64 -12.24 4.76
N LEU A 73 -7.32 -12.90 3.65
CA LEU A 73 -6.65 -12.26 2.50
C LEU A 73 -7.46 -11.08 1.95
N CYS A 74 -8.78 -11.21 1.78
CA CYS A 74 -9.63 -10.09 1.36
C CYS A 74 -9.57 -8.92 2.35
N VAL A 75 -9.63 -9.19 3.66
CA VAL A 75 -9.57 -8.14 4.70
C VAL A 75 -8.19 -7.49 4.75
N ASP A 76 -7.12 -8.27 4.63
CA ASP A 76 -5.76 -7.75 4.65
C ASP A 76 -5.47 -6.90 3.42
N ARG A 77 -5.97 -7.32 2.25
CA ARG A 77 -5.91 -6.52 1.02
C ARG A 77 -6.69 -5.21 1.17
N TYR A 78 -7.90 -5.26 1.72
CA TYR A 78 -8.70 -4.07 2.02
C TYR A 78 -7.95 -3.10 2.94
N ARG A 79 -7.36 -3.60 4.03
CA ARG A 79 -6.56 -2.80 4.97
C ARG A 79 -5.33 -2.20 4.31
N GLN A 80 -4.66 -2.95 3.43
CA GLN A 80 -3.50 -2.46 2.69
C GLN A 80 -3.90 -1.29 1.78
N VAL A 81 -4.94 -1.45 0.98
CA VAL A 81 -5.41 -0.39 0.07
C VAL A 81 -5.82 0.87 0.83
N ASN A 82 -6.50 0.72 1.98
CA ASN A 82 -6.84 1.86 2.83
C ASN A 82 -5.60 2.57 3.39
N ARG A 83 -4.61 1.83 3.90
CA ARG A 83 -3.35 2.43 4.38
C ARG A 83 -2.61 3.15 3.26
N GLU A 84 -2.54 2.56 2.07
CA GLU A 84 -1.91 3.20 0.91
C GLU A 84 -2.67 4.46 0.48
N ALA A 85 -4.00 4.47 0.59
CA ALA A 85 -4.81 5.66 0.32
C ALA A 85 -4.53 6.76 1.35
N GLU A 86 -4.50 6.43 2.65
CA GLU A 86 -4.17 7.38 3.72
C GLU A 86 -2.79 8.02 3.51
N VAL A 87 -1.78 7.22 3.16
CA VAL A 87 -0.43 7.68 2.84
C VAL A 87 -0.43 8.62 1.65
N ARG A 88 -1.13 8.29 0.56
CA ARG A 88 -1.22 9.16 -0.64
C ARG A 88 -1.86 10.50 -0.35
N THR A 89 -2.77 10.56 0.63
CA THR A 89 -3.47 11.79 1.01
C THR A 89 -2.79 12.55 2.16
N SER A 90 -1.66 12.05 2.67
CA SER A 90 -0.97 12.66 3.80
C SER A 90 -0.31 13.97 3.41
N PRO A 91 -0.72 15.13 3.96
CA PRO A 91 -0.15 16.43 3.58
C PRO A 91 1.34 16.55 3.90
N THR A 92 1.82 15.82 4.91
CA THR A 92 3.24 15.77 5.30
C THR A 92 4.11 14.93 4.38
N LEU A 93 3.52 14.02 3.60
CA LEU A 93 4.24 13.20 2.61
C LEU A 93 4.08 13.70 1.18
N MET A 94 3.16 14.65 0.98
CA MET A 94 2.96 15.31 -0.29
C MET A 94 4.01 16.43 -0.39
N ALA A 95 4.94 16.31 -1.34
CA ALA A 95 5.85 17.41 -1.62
C ALA A 95 5.02 18.67 -1.93
N PRO A 96 5.38 19.84 -1.39
CA PRO A 96 4.68 21.07 -1.73
C PRO A 96 4.65 21.21 -3.26
N GLY A 97 3.47 21.52 -3.79
CA GLY A 97 3.31 21.78 -5.21
C GLY A 97 4.22 22.94 -5.66
N PRO A 98 4.45 23.09 -6.97
CA PRO A 98 5.20 24.23 -7.47
C PRO A 98 4.51 25.51 -7.00
N VAL A 99 5.30 26.42 -6.41
CA VAL A 99 4.82 27.74 -6.02
C VAL A 99 4.27 28.43 -7.28
N PRO A 100 3.02 28.96 -7.27
CA PRO A 100 2.48 29.74 -8.38
C PRO A 100 3.45 30.82 -8.84
N VAL A 101 3.50 31.08 -10.15
CA VAL A 101 4.48 32.02 -10.72
C VAL A 101 4.31 33.41 -10.11
N GLU A 102 3.08 33.81 -9.85
CA GLU A 102 2.68 35.08 -9.27
C GLU A 102 3.25 35.23 -7.85
N GLU A 103 3.11 34.18 -7.03
CA GLU A 103 3.64 34.10 -5.68
C GLU A 103 5.17 34.11 -5.69
N ALA A 104 5.80 33.28 -6.54
CA ALA A 104 7.25 33.24 -6.68
C ALA A 104 7.86 34.59 -7.16
N VAL A 105 7.11 35.35 -7.97
CA VAL A 105 7.52 36.70 -8.40
C VAL A 105 7.38 37.69 -7.24
N CYS A 106 6.28 37.63 -6.49
CA CYS A 106 6.07 38.44 -5.29
C CYS A 106 7.16 38.17 -4.24
N ASP A 107 7.43 36.92 -3.91
CA ASP A 107 8.48 36.52 -2.95
C ASP A 107 9.85 37.05 -3.36
N ARG A 108 10.20 36.92 -4.65
CA ARG A 108 11.48 37.43 -5.16
C ARG A 108 11.55 38.95 -5.10
N ALA A 109 10.45 39.64 -5.41
CA ALA A 109 10.38 41.10 -5.34
C ALA A 109 10.49 41.59 -3.88
N GLU A 110 9.81 40.91 -2.95
CA GLU A 110 9.86 41.19 -1.52
C GLU A 110 11.26 40.94 -0.96
N ALA A 111 11.86 39.78 -1.24
CA ALA A 111 13.23 39.45 -0.82
C ALA A 111 14.23 40.49 -1.33
N ARG A 112 14.10 40.93 -2.58
CA ARG A 112 14.95 41.99 -3.15
C ARG A 112 14.74 43.32 -2.41
N TRP A 113 13.50 43.70 -2.12
CA TRP A 113 13.19 44.92 -1.39
C TRP A 113 13.75 44.88 0.04
N LEU A 114 13.59 43.76 0.75
CA LEU A 114 14.14 43.53 2.08
C LEU A 114 15.67 43.57 2.09
N ALA A 115 16.33 42.99 1.09
CA ALA A 115 17.79 43.03 0.96
C ALA A 115 18.31 44.47 0.80
N VAL A 116 17.63 45.30 0.00
CA VAL A 116 18.00 46.72 -0.14
C VAL A 116 17.76 47.48 1.16
N ARG A 117 16.58 47.34 1.77
CA ARG A 117 16.21 48.11 2.98
C ARG A 117 17.00 47.70 4.21
N SER A 118 17.37 46.43 4.33
CA SER A 118 18.23 45.95 5.42
C SER A 118 19.66 46.49 5.30
N GLY A 119 20.16 46.72 4.08
CA GLY A 119 21.46 47.36 3.84
C GLY A 119 21.52 48.83 4.23
N GLU A 120 20.36 49.49 4.38
CA GLU A 120 20.25 50.88 4.84
C GLU A 120 20.19 50.99 6.38
N LEU A 121 20.12 49.87 7.10
CA LEU A 121 20.03 49.87 8.56
C LEU A 121 21.40 50.19 9.21
N PRO A 122 21.40 50.91 10.35
CA PRO A 122 22.56 51.00 11.22
C PRO A 122 23.11 49.61 11.59
N ALA A 123 24.44 49.48 11.66
CA ALA A 123 25.13 48.20 11.84
C ALA A 123 24.59 47.33 12.99
N ARG A 124 24.23 47.95 14.12
CA ARG A 124 23.66 47.22 15.27
C ARG A 124 22.26 46.65 15.01
N GLN A 125 21.44 47.35 14.21
CA GLN A 125 20.10 46.90 13.84
C GLN A 125 20.16 45.83 12.75
N ALA A 126 21.06 45.97 11.78
CA ALA A 126 21.32 44.95 10.77
C ALA A 126 21.80 43.64 11.42
N GLU A 127 22.73 43.70 12.37
CA GLU A 127 23.21 42.51 13.08
C GLU A 127 22.11 41.86 13.93
N ALA A 128 21.30 42.67 14.63
CA ALA A 128 20.16 42.13 15.39
C ALA A 128 19.10 41.46 14.48
N LEU A 129 18.85 42.02 13.30
CA LEU A 129 17.94 41.43 12.31
C LEU A 129 18.50 40.11 11.78
N ARG A 130 19.80 40.06 11.47
CA ARG A 130 20.49 38.85 10.98
C ARG A 130 20.43 37.71 11.99
N LEU A 131 20.79 37.98 13.25
CA LEU A 131 20.74 37.00 14.33
C LEU A 131 19.31 36.46 14.53
N ARG A 132 18.30 37.33 14.47
CA ARG A 132 16.90 36.89 14.61
C ARG A 132 16.41 36.06 13.43
N SER A 133 16.91 36.29 12.22
CA SER A 133 16.54 35.49 11.05
C SER A 133 17.15 34.09 11.06
N GLU A 134 18.33 33.91 11.65
CA GLU A 134 18.97 32.58 11.79
C GLU A 134 18.12 31.63 12.66
N ASP A 135 17.41 32.16 13.66
CA ASP A 135 16.49 31.39 14.51
C ASP A 135 15.15 31.03 13.82
N LEU A 136 14.85 31.65 12.68
CA LEU A 136 13.60 31.48 11.94
C LEU A 136 13.76 30.58 10.71
N ASP A 137 14.96 30.06 10.45
CA ASP A 137 15.24 29.12 9.36
C ASP A 137 14.64 27.74 9.71
N VAL A 138 13.33 27.59 9.46
CA VAL A 138 12.64 26.29 9.51
C VAL A 138 13.01 25.53 8.24
N GLY A 139 14.12 24.78 8.33
CA GLY A 139 14.52 23.80 7.31
C GLY A 139 13.49 22.69 7.10
#